data_AF-A0A511CUE0-F1
#
_entry.id   AF-A0A511CUE0-F1
#
_cell.length_a   1.000
_cell.length_b   1.000
_cell.length_c   1.000
_cell.angle_alpha   90.00
_cell.angle_beta   90.00
_cell.angle_gamma   90.00
#
_symmetry.space_group_name_H-M   'P 1'
#
loop_
_entity.id
_entity.type
_entity.pdbx_description
1 polymer ?
#
loop_
_entity_poly.entity_id
_entity_poly.type
_entity_poly.pdbx_seq_one_letter_code
_entity_poly.pdbx_strand_id
1 'polypeptide(L)'
;MRSRVGRTVVGVFALILVVTSLSVGGTPASDPEPQPGARIVAARPVIPLRVLPLGASSTEGIGSPGTAGYRAPLFTLLRRDGVAVEFVGSLSRGPSGLPDRDHEGHSGWTISMLAPRVGHWLRASRPDVILLHAGTNDLGRGASGAVVAQRLDDLLSRIYAQVPAAHVVVAGVWAPMPRARAARADLAAHIPRVVARHQVLGRSISFVDTSDLLRPGDLADGLHPNATGYRKIARMFRGEIERWLATRTGPAAPPPSR
;
A
#
# COMPACT_ATOMS: atom_id res chain seq x y z
N MET A 1 -3.73 3.72 -45.00
CA MET A 1 -4.22 5.09 -45.28
C MET A 1 -4.90 5.61 -44.01
N ARG A 2 -4.29 6.60 -43.34
CA ARG A 2 -4.81 7.53 -42.29
C ARG A 2 -5.45 6.90 -41.02
N SER A 3 -5.25 7.38 -39.79
CA SER A 3 -4.46 8.48 -39.21
C SER A 3 -4.48 8.33 -37.68
N ARG A 4 -3.40 8.77 -37.02
CA ARG A 4 -3.32 9.04 -35.56
C ARG A 4 -4.45 9.97 -35.10
N VAL A 5 -4.79 9.93 -33.80
CA VAL A 5 -4.68 11.06 -32.85
C VAL A 5 -5.10 10.57 -31.47
N GLY A 6 -4.18 10.67 -30.50
CA GLY A 6 -4.50 10.57 -29.08
C GLY A 6 -5.05 11.88 -28.55
N ARG A 7 -5.81 11.84 -27.44
CA ARG A 7 -6.13 13.03 -26.68
C ARG A 7 -6.37 12.71 -25.21
N THR A 8 -5.41 13.13 -24.42
CA THR A 8 -5.42 13.31 -22.98
C THR A 8 -6.59 14.20 -22.57
N VAL A 9 -7.37 13.78 -21.57
CA VAL A 9 -8.35 14.62 -20.89
C VAL A 9 -7.77 14.99 -19.53
N VAL A 10 -7.26 16.22 -19.42
CA VAL A 10 -7.01 16.88 -18.14
C VAL A 10 -8.26 17.69 -17.83
N GLY A 11 -9.03 17.26 -16.83
CA GLY A 11 -10.12 18.04 -16.27
C GLY A 11 -9.63 18.87 -15.10
N VAL A 12 -9.64 20.19 -15.24
CA VAL A 12 -9.57 21.12 -14.11
C VAL A 12 -10.83 21.98 -14.18
N PHE A 13 -11.76 21.77 -13.26
CA PHE A 13 -12.89 22.67 -13.02
C PHE A 13 -12.41 23.77 -12.07
N ALA A 14 -12.31 25.01 -12.56
CA ALA A 14 -12.17 26.20 -11.74
C ALA A 14 -13.56 26.84 -11.58
N LEU A 15 -14.04 26.90 -10.34
CA LEU A 15 -15.24 27.66 -9.97
C LEU A 15 -14.82 29.13 -9.79
N ILE A 16 -15.32 30.03 -10.64
CA ILE A 16 -15.12 31.48 -10.53
C ILE A 16 -16.38 32.09 -9.90
N LEU A 17 -16.22 32.70 -8.71
CA LEU A 17 -17.24 33.52 -8.09
C LEU A 17 -17.05 34.98 -8.59
N VAL A 18 -18.02 35.50 -9.33
CA VAL A 18 -18.07 36.93 -9.69
C VAL A 18 -18.93 37.64 -8.65
N VAL A 19 -18.34 38.58 -7.91
CA VAL A 19 -19.10 39.51 -7.06
C VAL A 19 -19.05 40.88 -7.72
N THR A 20 -20.20 41.33 -8.23
CA THR A 20 -20.41 42.70 -8.70
C THR A 20 -20.83 43.58 -7.54
N SER A 21 -20.02 44.58 -7.19
CA SER A 21 -20.43 45.69 -6.32
C SER A 21 -20.51 46.98 -7.13
N LEU A 22 -21.73 47.53 -7.21
CA LEU A 22 -22.02 48.90 -7.63
C LEU A 22 -21.84 49.84 -6.44
N SER A 23 -21.08 50.93 -6.63
CA SER A 23 -21.17 52.11 -5.76
C SER A 23 -20.97 53.39 -6.57
N VAL A 24 -21.94 54.29 -6.46
CA VAL A 24 -21.95 55.66 -6.98
C VAL A 24 -21.59 56.59 -5.83
N GLY A 25 -20.66 57.54 -6.04
CA GLY A 25 -20.37 58.62 -5.10
C GLY A 25 -18.95 59.17 -5.26
N GLY A 26 -18.83 60.41 -5.74
CA GLY A 26 -17.56 61.02 -6.14
C GLY A 26 -16.79 61.75 -5.05
N THR A 27 -15.46 61.70 -5.19
CA THR A 27 -14.41 62.71 -4.87
C THR A 27 -13.14 62.24 -5.60
N PRO A 28 -12.24 63.11 -6.12
CA PRO A 28 -11.03 62.66 -6.80
C PRO A 28 -10.03 62.15 -5.76
N ALA A 29 -10.12 60.86 -5.45
CA ALA A 29 -9.12 60.15 -4.67
C ALA A 29 -7.97 59.78 -5.60
N SER A 30 -6.74 60.01 -5.12
CA SER A 30 -5.47 59.52 -5.65
C SER A 30 -5.58 58.12 -6.26
N ASP A 31 -4.95 57.94 -7.42
CA ASP A 31 -4.87 56.66 -8.13
C ASP A 31 -4.60 55.51 -7.15
N PRO A 32 -5.39 54.41 -7.18
CA PRO A 32 -5.12 53.26 -6.35
C PRO A 32 -3.81 52.63 -6.81
N GLU A 33 -2.86 52.55 -5.89
CA GLU A 33 -1.65 51.75 -6.03
C GLU A 33 -2.02 50.33 -6.50
N PRO A 34 -1.38 49.79 -7.56
CA PRO A 34 -1.73 48.48 -8.08
C PRO A 34 -1.54 47.43 -6.98
N GLN A 35 -2.65 46.84 -6.54
CA GLN A 35 -2.59 45.79 -5.53
C GLN A 35 -1.70 44.65 -6.02
N PRO A 36 -0.78 44.13 -5.18
CA PRO A 36 0.06 43.00 -5.55
C PRO A 36 -0.84 41.84 -6.00
N GLY A 37 -0.76 41.52 -7.30
CA GLY A 37 -1.59 40.50 -7.91
C GLY A 37 -1.55 39.21 -7.11
N ALA A 38 -2.72 38.62 -6.87
CA ALA A 38 -2.85 37.32 -6.23
C ALA A 38 -1.90 36.32 -6.91
N ARG A 39 -0.81 35.98 -6.21
CA ARG A 39 0.11 34.94 -6.66
C ARG A 39 -0.67 33.64 -6.72
N ILE A 40 -1.00 33.18 -7.93
CA ILE A 40 -1.36 31.78 -8.15
C ILE A 40 -0.11 30.97 -7.84
N VAL A 41 0.00 30.51 -6.60
CA VAL A 41 1.02 29.54 -6.22
C VAL A 41 0.61 28.24 -6.89
N ALA A 42 1.32 27.86 -7.95
CA ALA A 42 1.12 26.57 -8.58
C ALA A 42 1.23 25.47 -7.51
N ALA A 43 0.15 24.70 -7.31
CA ALA A 43 0.15 23.61 -6.36
C ALA A 43 1.26 22.61 -6.76
N ARG A 44 2.13 22.24 -5.80
CA ARG A 44 3.14 21.22 -6.02
C ARG A 44 2.45 19.92 -6.47
N PRO A 45 2.96 19.24 -7.51
CA PRO A 45 2.40 17.97 -7.94
C PRO A 45 2.47 16.97 -6.79
N VAL A 46 1.31 16.40 -6.43
CA VAL A 46 1.22 15.32 -5.43
C VAL A 46 1.67 14.03 -6.12
N ILE A 47 2.85 13.54 -5.75
CA ILE A 47 3.35 12.25 -6.22
C ILE A 47 2.70 11.17 -5.35
N PRO A 48 1.89 10.25 -5.91
CA PRO A 48 1.25 9.20 -5.12
C PRO A 48 2.29 8.19 -4.62
N LEU A 49 2.05 7.66 -3.42
CA LEU A 49 2.78 6.53 -2.87
C LEU A 49 2.37 5.26 -3.63
N ARG A 50 3.34 4.64 -4.33
CA ARG A 50 3.12 3.41 -5.09
C ARG A 50 3.20 2.22 -4.16
N VAL A 51 2.06 1.57 -3.90
CA VAL A 51 1.96 0.44 -2.98
C VAL A 51 1.68 -0.83 -3.78
N LEU A 52 2.49 -1.87 -3.61
CA LEU A 52 2.28 -3.20 -4.20
C LEU A 52 1.73 -4.17 -3.14
N PRO A 53 0.42 -4.51 -3.17
CA PRO A 53 -0.11 -5.65 -2.44
C PRO A 53 0.40 -6.94 -3.07
N LEU A 54 1.33 -7.65 -2.42
CA LEU A 54 1.96 -8.87 -2.95
C LEU A 54 1.60 -10.08 -2.09
N GLY A 55 1.07 -11.13 -2.71
CA GLY A 55 0.77 -12.36 -1.98
C GLY A 55 -0.10 -13.35 -2.74
N ALA A 56 -1.00 -13.99 -1.99
CA ALA A 56 -1.89 -15.03 -2.51
C ALA A 56 -3.37 -14.63 -2.41
N SER A 57 -4.26 -15.60 -2.16
CA SER A 57 -5.72 -15.43 -2.12
C SER A 57 -6.19 -14.35 -1.14
N SER A 58 -5.52 -14.22 0.01
CA SER A 58 -5.90 -13.19 0.96
C SER A 58 -5.59 -11.77 0.47
N THR A 59 -4.57 -11.60 -0.37
CA THR A 59 -4.24 -10.33 -1.04
C THR A 59 -5.19 -10.06 -2.22
N GLU A 60 -5.56 -11.10 -2.96
CA GLU A 60 -6.60 -11.03 -4.00
C GLU A 60 -7.96 -10.62 -3.39
N GLY A 61 -8.27 -11.11 -2.19
CA GLY A 61 -9.46 -10.72 -1.41
C GLY A 61 -10.50 -11.81 -1.23
N ILE A 62 -10.11 -13.08 -1.34
CA ILE A 62 -10.99 -14.21 -1.03
C ILE A 62 -11.52 -14.12 0.41
N GLY A 63 -12.78 -14.44 0.62
CA GLY A 63 -13.47 -14.26 1.91
C GLY A 63 -14.14 -12.89 2.07
N SER A 64 -13.76 -11.89 1.27
CA SER A 64 -14.47 -10.60 1.20
C SER A 64 -14.26 -9.89 -0.15
N PRO A 65 -14.89 -10.38 -1.24
CA PRO A 65 -14.80 -9.72 -2.55
C PRO A 65 -15.27 -8.26 -2.52
N GLY A 66 -16.28 -7.96 -1.69
CA GLY A 66 -16.80 -6.60 -1.50
C GLY A 66 -15.83 -5.62 -0.86
N THR A 67 -14.73 -6.08 -0.28
CA THR A 67 -13.64 -5.20 0.24
C THR A 67 -12.33 -5.38 -0.53
N ALA A 68 -12.29 -6.20 -1.58
CA ALA A 68 -11.04 -6.57 -2.26
C ALA A 68 -9.97 -7.04 -1.27
N GLY A 69 -10.38 -7.83 -0.27
CA GLY A 69 -9.53 -8.14 0.87
C GLY A 69 -9.31 -6.92 1.76
N TYR A 70 -8.04 -6.64 2.11
CA TYR A 70 -7.67 -5.46 2.88
C TYR A 70 -7.50 -4.20 2.02
N ARG A 71 -7.49 -4.32 0.68
CA ARG A 71 -7.10 -3.25 -0.22
C ARG A 71 -8.08 -2.07 -0.20
N ALA A 72 -9.39 -2.31 -0.27
CA ALA A 72 -10.37 -1.22 -0.20
C ALA A 72 -10.37 -0.46 1.14
N PRO A 73 -10.41 -1.12 2.32
CA PRO A 73 -10.31 -0.39 3.57
C PRO A 73 -8.95 0.30 3.75
N LEU A 74 -7.85 -0.29 3.28
CA LEU A 74 -6.53 0.36 3.34
C LEU A 74 -6.48 1.63 2.49
N PHE A 75 -6.96 1.57 1.25
CA PHE A 75 -7.03 2.73 0.35
C PHE A 75 -7.81 3.88 0.98
N THR A 76 -8.95 3.56 1.58
CA THR A 76 -9.80 4.55 2.28
C THR A 76 -9.07 5.18 3.46
N LEU A 77 -8.38 4.37 4.27
CA LEU A 77 -7.61 4.85 5.42
C LEU A 77 -6.47 5.78 4.98
N LEU A 78 -5.65 5.37 4.01
CA LEU A 78 -4.52 6.17 3.54
C LEU A 78 -4.97 7.51 2.95
N ARG A 79 -6.04 7.52 2.14
CA ARG A 79 -6.59 8.78 1.60
C ARG A 79 -7.13 9.69 2.69
N ARG A 80 -7.79 9.14 3.71
CA ARG A 80 -8.26 9.90 4.87
C ARG A 80 -7.10 10.55 5.63
N ASP A 81 -5.94 9.89 5.66
CA ASP A 81 -4.73 10.40 6.30
C ASP A 81 -3.93 11.37 5.40
N GLY A 82 -4.48 11.77 4.25
CA GLY A 82 -3.83 12.69 3.32
C GLY A 82 -2.75 12.05 2.44
N VAL A 83 -2.60 10.72 2.49
CA VAL A 83 -1.67 9.99 1.63
C VAL A 83 -2.33 9.73 0.28
N ALA A 84 -1.84 10.39 -0.77
CA ALA A 84 -2.14 9.99 -2.14
C ALA A 84 -1.51 8.62 -2.37
N VAL A 85 -2.32 7.63 -2.72
CA VAL A 85 -1.88 6.24 -2.92
C VAL A 85 -2.27 5.77 -4.30
N GLU A 86 -1.36 5.03 -4.93
CA GLU A 86 -1.57 4.28 -6.17
C GLU A 86 -1.22 2.82 -5.84
N PHE A 87 -2.19 1.92 -5.94
CA PHE A 87 -1.87 0.50 -5.94
C PHE A 87 -1.27 0.12 -7.29
N VAL A 88 -0.29 -0.77 -7.24
CA VAL A 88 0.40 -1.24 -8.44
C VAL A 88 0.43 -2.76 -8.45
N GLY A 89 0.50 -3.35 -9.63
CA GLY A 89 0.52 -4.80 -9.84
C GLY A 89 0.04 -5.17 -11.22
N SER A 90 0.19 -6.43 -11.61
CA SER A 90 -0.23 -6.91 -12.92
C SER A 90 -1.71 -7.35 -12.96
N LEU A 91 -2.32 -7.59 -11.80
CA LEU A 91 -3.73 -7.98 -11.69
C LEU A 91 -4.58 -6.79 -11.25
N SER A 92 -5.82 -6.72 -11.74
CA SER A 92 -6.78 -5.70 -11.34
C SER A 92 -8.14 -6.33 -11.06
N ARG A 93 -8.53 -6.36 -9.77
CA ARG A 93 -9.80 -6.94 -9.33
C ARG A 93 -10.27 -6.30 -8.02
N GLY A 94 -11.56 -5.98 -7.94
CA GLY A 94 -12.18 -5.41 -6.75
C GLY A 94 -13.60 -4.90 -7.03
N PRO A 95 -14.32 -4.42 -5.99
CA PRO A 95 -15.65 -3.84 -6.16
C PRO A 95 -15.59 -2.53 -6.95
N SER A 96 -16.71 -2.13 -7.55
CA SER A 96 -16.79 -0.89 -8.35
C SER A 96 -16.37 0.35 -7.57
N GLY A 97 -16.72 0.41 -6.28
CA GLY A 97 -16.41 1.51 -5.37
C GLY A 97 -14.94 1.61 -4.91
N LEU A 98 -14.08 0.65 -5.27
CA LEU A 98 -12.64 0.78 -5.08
C LEU A 98 -12.04 1.45 -6.34
N PRO A 99 -11.53 2.70 -6.25
CA PRO A 99 -11.02 3.41 -7.42
C PRO A 99 -9.81 2.73 -8.05
N ASP A 100 -8.90 2.23 -7.23
CA ASP A 100 -7.68 1.55 -7.65
C ASP A 100 -7.71 0.09 -7.19
N ARG A 101 -7.76 -0.82 -8.16
CA ARG A 101 -8.00 -2.25 -7.94
C ARG A 101 -6.76 -3.09 -8.17
N ASP A 102 -5.62 -2.46 -8.42
CA ASP A 102 -4.41 -3.17 -8.83
C ASP A 102 -3.79 -3.92 -7.64
N HIS A 103 -3.20 -5.08 -7.93
CA HIS A 103 -2.54 -5.94 -6.96
C HIS A 103 -1.68 -7.01 -7.62
N GLU A 104 -0.92 -7.74 -6.81
CA GLU A 104 -0.15 -8.91 -7.20
C GLU A 104 -0.47 -10.08 -6.25
N GLY A 105 -1.78 -10.36 -6.16
CA GLY A 105 -2.35 -11.40 -5.30
C GLY A 105 -2.77 -12.61 -6.13
N HIS A 106 -2.11 -13.75 -5.91
CA HIS A 106 -2.28 -14.96 -6.71
C HIS A 106 -2.85 -16.12 -5.89
N SER A 107 -4.16 -16.37 -5.98
CA SER A 107 -4.81 -17.45 -5.21
C SER A 107 -4.11 -18.81 -5.36
N GLY A 108 -3.84 -19.45 -4.22
CA GLY A 108 -3.21 -20.78 -4.14
C GLY A 108 -1.69 -20.83 -4.31
N TRP A 109 -1.03 -19.70 -4.57
CA TRP A 109 0.40 -19.66 -4.84
C TRP A 109 1.26 -19.74 -3.58
N THR A 110 2.35 -20.50 -3.68
CA THR A 110 3.43 -20.57 -2.69
C THR A 110 4.48 -19.49 -2.94
N ILE A 111 5.39 -19.29 -1.98
CA ILE A 111 6.55 -18.40 -2.16
C ILE A 111 7.40 -18.85 -3.35
N SER A 112 7.59 -20.17 -3.53
CA SER A 112 8.33 -20.72 -4.66
C SER A 112 7.70 -20.43 -6.03
N MET A 113 6.38 -20.22 -6.09
CA MET A 113 5.69 -19.81 -7.32
C MET A 113 5.82 -18.29 -7.58
N LEU A 114 5.85 -17.47 -6.52
CA LEU A 114 6.03 -16.01 -6.61
C LEU A 114 7.48 -15.62 -6.99
N ALA A 115 8.47 -16.22 -6.34
CA ALA A 115 9.89 -15.86 -6.45
C ALA A 115 10.45 -15.75 -7.88
N PRO A 116 10.17 -16.66 -8.84
CA PRO A 116 10.69 -16.53 -10.20
C PRO A 116 10.05 -15.38 -11.00
N ARG A 117 8.89 -14.85 -10.59
CA ARG A 117 8.12 -13.84 -11.34
C ARG A 117 8.25 -12.43 -10.77
N VAL A 118 8.54 -12.31 -9.48
CA VAL A 118 8.54 -11.03 -8.75
C VAL A 118 9.39 -9.95 -9.43
N GLY A 119 10.55 -10.31 -9.99
CA GLY A 119 11.42 -9.35 -10.66
C GLY A 119 10.78 -8.68 -11.87
N HIS A 120 9.96 -9.41 -12.65
CA HIS A 120 9.25 -8.84 -13.79
C HIS A 120 8.20 -7.83 -13.33
N TRP A 121 7.37 -8.19 -12.35
CA TRP A 121 6.34 -7.31 -11.79
C TRP A 121 6.96 -6.05 -11.20
N LEU A 122 8.05 -6.17 -10.45
CA LEU A 122 8.72 -5.04 -9.82
C LEU A 122 9.38 -4.08 -10.83
N ARG A 123 9.90 -4.58 -11.95
CA ARG A 123 10.40 -3.71 -13.04
C ARG A 123 9.30 -2.86 -13.66
N ALA A 124 8.14 -3.47 -13.87
CA ALA A 124 6.99 -2.80 -14.47
C ALA A 124 6.33 -1.82 -13.49
N SER A 125 6.17 -2.22 -12.23
CA SER A 125 5.38 -1.49 -11.24
C SER A 125 6.17 -0.51 -10.38
N ARG A 126 7.49 -0.69 -10.19
CA ARG A 126 8.36 0.21 -9.40
C ARG A 126 7.71 0.73 -8.10
N PRO A 127 7.32 -0.16 -7.17
CA PRO A 127 6.66 0.26 -5.93
C PRO A 127 7.61 0.97 -4.97
N ASP A 128 7.06 1.90 -4.19
CA ASP A 128 7.71 2.50 -3.02
C ASP A 128 7.57 1.61 -1.78
N VAL A 129 6.40 0.97 -1.63
CA VAL A 129 6.08 0.07 -0.53
C VAL A 129 5.52 -1.24 -1.05
N ILE A 130 5.97 -2.36 -0.50
CA ILE A 130 5.46 -3.70 -0.79
C ILE A 130 4.83 -4.26 0.48
N LEU A 131 3.57 -4.65 0.39
CA LEU A 131 2.84 -5.34 1.46
C LEU A 131 2.88 -6.82 1.17
N LEU A 132 3.81 -7.54 1.81
CA LEU A 132 4.09 -8.95 1.52
C LEU A 132 3.39 -9.85 2.53
N HIS A 133 2.45 -10.67 2.05
CA HIS A 133 1.87 -11.78 2.81
C HIS A 133 1.86 -13.06 1.96
N ALA A 134 2.75 -13.99 2.31
CA ALA A 134 2.90 -15.29 1.65
C ALA A 134 3.36 -16.36 2.65
N GLY A 135 3.25 -17.63 2.26
CA GLY A 135 3.65 -18.78 3.10
C GLY A 135 2.48 -19.64 3.60
N THR A 136 1.25 -19.12 3.61
CA THR A 136 0.04 -19.90 3.96
C THR A 136 -0.08 -21.17 3.11
N ASN A 137 0.11 -21.06 1.79
CA ASN A 137 0.01 -22.20 0.88
C ASN A 137 1.20 -23.15 1.00
N ASP A 138 2.40 -22.65 1.31
CA ASP A 138 3.56 -23.51 1.54
C ASP A 138 3.34 -24.42 2.75
N LEU A 139 2.92 -23.83 3.87
CA LEU A 139 2.57 -24.56 5.09
C LEU A 139 1.38 -25.51 4.85
N GLY A 140 0.38 -25.07 4.09
CA GLY A 140 -0.80 -25.87 3.75
C GLY A 140 -0.48 -27.10 2.89
N ARG A 141 0.65 -27.06 2.16
CA ARG A 141 1.20 -28.16 1.37
C ARG A 141 2.26 -28.96 2.12
N GLY A 142 2.43 -28.73 3.43
CA GLY A 142 3.30 -29.52 4.30
C GLY A 142 4.76 -29.07 4.40
N ALA A 143 5.11 -27.88 3.89
CA ALA A 143 6.46 -27.34 4.15
C ALA A 143 6.64 -26.98 5.64
N SER A 144 7.85 -27.19 6.17
CA SER A 144 8.20 -26.74 7.52
C SER A 144 8.36 -25.23 7.59
N GLY A 145 8.25 -24.65 8.78
CA GLY A 145 8.41 -23.20 8.97
C GLY A 145 9.79 -22.71 8.55
N ALA A 146 10.84 -23.44 8.91
CA ALA A 146 12.21 -23.20 8.44
C ALA A 146 12.35 -23.16 6.90
N VAL A 147 11.73 -24.11 6.17
CA VAL A 147 11.77 -24.12 4.70
C VAL A 147 11.04 -22.91 4.11
N VAL A 148 9.88 -22.54 4.67
CA VAL A 148 9.14 -21.35 4.24
C VAL A 148 9.93 -20.07 4.54
N ALA A 149 10.63 -20.01 5.67
CA ALA A 149 11.49 -18.88 6.02
C ALA A 149 12.68 -18.73 5.06
N GLN A 150 13.31 -19.82 4.63
CA GLN A 150 14.37 -19.76 3.61
C GLN A 150 13.83 -19.25 2.27
N ARG A 151 12.66 -19.74 1.84
CA ARG A 151 12.01 -19.25 0.61
C ARG A 151 11.69 -17.77 0.70
N LEU A 152 11.27 -17.30 1.87
CA LEU A 152 11.01 -15.88 2.13
C LEU A 152 12.30 -15.04 2.03
N ASP A 153 13.41 -15.49 2.61
CA ASP A 153 14.73 -14.86 2.51
C ASP A 153 15.18 -14.71 1.03
N ASP A 154 15.01 -15.78 0.24
CA ASP A 154 15.32 -15.78 -1.19
C ASP A 154 14.40 -14.81 -1.96
N LEU A 155 13.10 -14.79 -1.66
CA LEU A 155 12.13 -13.89 -2.27
C LEU A 155 12.49 -12.43 -1.95
N LEU A 156 12.77 -12.10 -0.69
CA LEU A 156 13.17 -10.76 -0.28
C LEU A 156 14.46 -10.33 -0.98
N SER A 157 15.43 -11.23 -1.13
CA SER A 157 16.68 -10.92 -1.83
C SER A 157 16.44 -10.57 -3.30
N ARG A 158 15.51 -11.25 -3.97
CA ARG A 158 15.07 -10.91 -5.35
C ARG A 158 14.32 -9.59 -5.41
N ILE A 159 13.47 -9.29 -4.41
CA ILE A 159 12.77 -8.01 -4.31
C ILE A 159 13.79 -6.86 -4.24
N TYR A 160 14.74 -6.92 -3.31
CA TYR A 160 15.74 -5.86 -3.12
C TYR A 160 16.76 -5.78 -4.24
N ALA A 161 17.04 -6.87 -4.96
CA ALA A 161 17.84 -6.81 -6.19
C ALA A 161 17.15 -5.97 -7.28
N GLN A 162 15.81 -5.88 -7.27
CA GLN A 162 15.05 -5.18 -8.30
C GLN A 162 14.60 -3.77 -7.90
N VAL A 163 14.21 -3.57 -6.65
CA VAL A 163 13.77 -2.28 -6.08
C VAL A 163 14.50 -2.01 -4.76
N PRO A 164 15.81 -1.70 -4.79
CA PRO A 164 16.63 -1.60 -3.58
C PRO A 164 16.17 -0.51 -2.60
N ALA A 165 15.44 0.50 -3.07
CA ALA A 165 14.92 1.60 -2.26
C ALA A 165 13.51 1.36 -1.68
N ALA A 166 12.81 0.31 -2.12
CA ALA A 166 11.45 0.04 -1.66
C ALA A 166 11.44 -0.37 -0.18
N HIS A 167 10.38 -0.01 0.52
CA HIS A 167 10.08 -0.53 1.84
C HIS A 167 9.26 -1.82 1.74
N VAL A 168 9.68 -2.89 2.41
CA VAL A 168 8.90 -4.13 2.45
C VAL A 168 8.33 -4.33 3.85
N VAL A 169 7.01 -4.39 3.95
CA VAL A 169 6.31 -4.81 5.17
C VAL A 169 6.00 -6.30 5.04
N VAL A 170 6.70 -7.12 5.82
CA VAL A 170 6.44 -8.57 5.88
C VAL A 170 5.38 -8.83 6.95
N ALA A 171 4.21 -9.31 6.53
CA ALA A 171 3.22 -9.81 7.47
C ALA A 171 3.43 -11.31 7.72
N GLY A 172 3.37 -11.72 8.99
CA GLY A 172 3.25 -13.12 9.34
C GLY A 172 2.02 -13.76 8.70
N VAL A 173 1.96 -15.10 8.68
CA VAL A 173 0.72 -15.77 8.30
C VAL A 173 -0.34 -15.40 9.33
N TRP A 174 -1.53 -14.94 8.93
CA TRP A 174 -2.63 -14.64 9.88
C TRP A 174 -3.63 -15.78 10.06
N ALA A 175 -3.75 -16.67 9.07
CA ALA A 175 -4.72 -17.77 9.10
C ALA A 175 -4.37 -18.83 10.18
N PRO A 176 -5.29 -19.25 11.07
CA PRO A 176 -4.95 -20.13 12.21
C PRO A 176 -4.25 -21.45 11.85
N MET A 177 -4.56 -22.02 10.67
CA MET A 177 -3.93 -23.22 10.11
C MET A 177 -3.79 -24.39 11.12
N PRO A 178 -4.90 -24.92 11.68
CA PRO A 178 -4.85 -25.91 12.76
C PRO A 178 -4.01 -27.15 12.42
N ARG A 179 -4.07 -27.64 11.17
CA ARG A 179 -3.27 -28.78 10.69
C ARG A 179 -1.77 -28.49 10.56
N ALA A 180 -1.38 -27.22 10.43
CA ALA A 180 0.01 -26.77 10.29
C ALA A 180 0.41 -25.83 11.44
N ARG A 181 -0.27 -25.89 12.59
CA ARG A 181 -0.09 -24.94 13.70
C ARG A 181 1.35 -24.86 14.19
N ALA A 182 2.01 -26.02 14.33
CA ALA A 182 3.42 -26.09 14.72
C ALA A 182 4.34 -25.43 13.68
N ALA A 183 4.16 -25.76 12.39
CA ALA A 183 4.95 -25.18 11.31
C ALA A 183 4.70 -23.67 11.11
N ARG A 184 3.47 -23.19 11.36
CA ARG A 184 3.12 -21.77 11.41
C ARG A 184 3.85 -21.04 12.53
N ALA A 185 3.85 -21.60 13.74
CA ALA A 185 4.57 -21.03 14.88
C ALA A 185 6.10 -21.03 14.65
N ASP A 186 6.63 -22.12 14.10
CA ASP A 186 8.03 -22.24 13.70
C ASP A 186 8.42 -21.17 12.66
N LEU A 187 7.59 -20.95 11.64
CA LEU A 187 7.79 -19.88 10.66
C LEU A 187 7.81 -18.50 11.35
N ALA A 188 6.83 -18.21 12.21
CA ALA A 188 6.76 -16.92 12.92
C ALA A 188 8.02 -16.66 13.77
N ALA A 189 8.60 -17.69 14.37
CA ALA A 189 9.86 -17.58 15.12
C ALA A 189 11.09 -17.32 14.22
N HIS A 190 11.06 -17.77 12.96
CA HIS A 190 12.16 -17.57 12.01
C HIS A 190 12.14 -16.21 11.31
N ILE A 191 10.96 -15.64 11.00
CA ILE A 191 10.86 -14.40 10.20
C ILE A 191 11.64 -13.22 10.81
N PRO A 192 11.63 -12.96 12.15
CA PRO A 192 12.43 -11.88 12.73
C PRO A 192 13.92 -11.98 12.40
N ARG A 193 14.48 -13.20 12.37
CA ARG A 193 15.89 -13.41 12.00
C ARG A 193 16.13 -13.16 10.51
N VAL A 194 15.20 -13.53 9.64
CA VAL A 194 15.24 -13.20 8.20
C VAL A 194 15.27 -11.69 8.01
N VAL A 195 14.30 -10.99 8.62
CA VAL A 195 14.19 -9.53 8.53
C VAL A 195 15.44 -8.83 9.09
N ALA A 196 15.96 -9.26 10.24
CA ALA A 196 17.18 -8.70 10.82
C ALA A 196 18.39 -8.82 9.89
N ARG A 197 18.58 -9.96 9.19
CA ARG A 197 19.66 -10.09 8.19
C ARG A 197 19.51 -9.09 7.05
N HIS A 198 18.30 -8.86 6.57
CA HIS A 198 18.04 -7.85 5.54
C HIS A 198 18.30 -6.43 6.05
N GLN A 199 17.94 -6.12 7.30
CA GLN A 199 18.21 -4.82 7.93
C GLN A 199 19.71 -4.55 8.07
N VAL A 200 20.51 -5.55 8.44
CA VAL A 200 21.99 -5.45 8.48
C VAL A 200 22.58 -5.11 7.11
N LEU A 201 21.93 -5.52 6.02
CA LEU A 201 22.30 -5.15 4.65
C LEU A 201 21.81 -3.73 4.25
N GLY A 202 21.28 -2.94 5.19
CA GLY A 202 20.75 -1.60 4.93
C GLY A 202 19.41 -1.57 4.20
N ARG A 203 18.73 -2.72 4.06
CA ARG A 203 17.44 -2.80 3.35
C ARG A 203 16.31 -2.26 4.24
N SER A 204 15.42 -1.45 3.66
CA SER A 204 14.26 -0.91 4.37
C SER A 204 13.17 -1.97 4.49
N ILE A 205 13.10 -2.68 5.62
CA ILE A 205 12.16 -3.79 5.85
C ILE A 205 11.62 -3.77 7.28
N SER A 206 10.35 -4.13 7.45
CA SER A 206 9.73 -4.40 8.76
C SER A 206 9.04 -5.77 8.77
N PHE A 207 8.83 -6.30 9.96
CA PHE A 207 8.02 -7.50 10.20
C PHE A 207 6.89 -7.16 11.16
N VAL A 208 5.70 -7.65 10.85
CA VAL A 208 4.55 -7.63 11.76
C VAL A 208 4.13 -9.06 12.05
N ASP A 209 4.25 -9.46 13.32
CA ASP A 209 3.65 -10.70 13.78
C ASP A 209 2.12 -10.56 13.78
N THR A 210 1.46 -11.45 13.05
CA THR A 210 -0.01 -11.48 12.93
C THR A 210 -0.63 -12.69 13.60
N SER A 211 0.14 -13.39 14.45
CA SER A 211 -0.29 -14.65 15.07
C SER A 211 -1.62 -14.52 15.82
N ASP A 212 -1.81 -13.37 16.48
CA ASP A 212 -3.01 -13.04 17.27
C ASP A 212 -3.87 -11.91 16.66
N LEU A 213 -3.60 -11.52 15.42
CA LEU A 213 -4.30 -10.39 14.76
C LEU A 213 -5.79 -10.68 14.54
N LEU A 214 -6.12 -11.93 14.20
CA LEU A 214 -7.45 -12.37 13.82
C LEU A 214 -8.01 -13.39 14.82
N ARG A 215 -9.29 -13.21 15.17
CA ARG A 215 -10.08 -14.15 15.98
C ARG A 215 -10.94 -15.03 15.05
N PRO A 216 -11.53 -16.13 15.55
CA PRO A 216 -12.39 -16.98 14.74
C PRO A 216 -13.52 -16.23 14.01
N GLY A 217 -14.16 -15.25 14.67
CA GLY A 217 -15.21 -14.41 14.06
C GLY A 217 -14.72 -13.41 12.99
N ASP A 218 -13.40 -13.30 12.78
CA ASP A 218 -12.80 -12.50 11.72
C ASP A 218 -12.55 -13.29 10.43
N LEU A 219 -12.92 -14.57 10.39
CA LEU A 219 -12.69 -15.48 9.26
C LEU A 219 -14.01 -15.83 8.56
N ALA A 220 -13.96 -16.07 7.25
CA ALA A 220 -15.12 -16.45 6.44
C ALA A 220 -15.29 -17.98 6.37
N ASP A 221 -14.17 -18.71 6.28
CA ASP A 221 -14.13 -20.17 6.04
C ASP A 221 -13.11 -20.90 6.94
N GLY A 222 -12.64 -20.22 8.00
CA GLY A 222 -11.59 -20.72 8.88
C GLY A 222 -10.15 -20.53 8.36
N LEU A 223 -9.98 -20.00 7.13
CA LEU A 223 -8.69 -19.68 6.54
C LEU A 223 -8.60 -18.21 6.11
N HIS A 224 -9.57 -17.77 5.30
CA HIS A 224 -9.61 -16.44 4.72
C HIS A 224 -10.30 -15.44 5.66
N PRO A 225 -9.78 -14.22 5.81
CA PRO A 225 -10.47 -13.17 6.56
C PRO A 225 -11.83 -12.82 5.93
N ASN A 226 -12.81 -12.50 6.77
CA ASN A 226 -14.03 -11.81 6.33
C ASN A 226 -13.81 -10.29 6.32
N ALA A 227 -14.86 -9.52 5.99
CA ALA A 227 -14.76 -8.06 5.93
C ALA A 227 -14.24 -7.41 7.24
N THR A 228 -14.58 -7.97 8.40
CA THR A 228 -14.09 -7.46 9.70
C THR A 228 -12.62 -7.77 9.89
N GLY A 229 -12.18 -8.99 9.59
CA GLY A 229 -10.76 -9.36 9.63
C GLY A 229 -9.91 -8.52 8.68
N TYR A 230 -10.39 -8.30 7.45
CA TYR A 230 -9.69 -7.47 6.50
C TYR A 230 -9.57 -6.00 6.91
N ARG A 231 -10.55 -5.44 7.63
CA ARG A 231 -10.41 -4.10 8.23
C ARG A 231 -9.32 -4.05 9.30
N LYS A 232 -9.10 -5.14 10.06
CA LYS A 232 -7.98 -5.23 11.02
C LYS A 232 -6.63 -5.24 10.30
N ILE A 233 -6.51 -6.07 9.26
CA ILE A 233 -5.31 -6.15 8.41
C ILE A 233 -5.01 -4.79 7.77
N ALA A 234 -6.03 -4.10 7.24
CA ALA A 234 -5.87 -2.77 6.66
C ALA A 234 -5.35 -1.73 7.67
N ARG A 235 -5.87 -1.72 8.91
CA ARG A 235 -5.35 -0.83 9.96
C ARG A 235 -3.90 -1.15 10.34
N MET A 236 -3.55 -2.43 10.38
CA MET A 236 -2.18 -2.87 10.63
C MET A 236 -1.23 -2.35 9.54
N PHE A 237 -1.54 -2.59 8.26
CA PHE A 237 -0.69 -2.10 7.16
C PHE A 237 -0.64 -0.57 7.07
N ARG A 238 -1.75 0.12 7.34
CA ARG A 238 -1.78 1.59 7.46
C ARG A 238 -0.77 2.06 8.51
N GLY A 239 -0.78 1.47 9.70
CA GLY A 239 0.15 1.83 10.78
C GLY A 239 1.62 1.60 10.44
N GLU A 240 1.93 0.54 9.69
CA GLU A 240 3.29 0.30 9.18
C GLU A 240 3.71 1.36 8.15
N ILE A 241 2.83 1.71 7.21
CA ILE A 241 3.08 2.77 6.22
C ILE A 241 3.29 4.11 6.91
N GLU A 242 2.44 4.47 7.88
CA GLU A 242 2.57 5.71 8.67
C GLU A 242 3.90 5.77 9.41
N ARG A 243 4.29 4.67 10.10
CA ARG A 243 5.59 4.59 10.78
C ARG A 243 6.75 4.80 9.81
N TRP A 244 6.72 4.16 8.65
CA TRP A 244 7.77 4.31 7.65
C TRP A 244 7.84 5.74 7.10
N LEU A 245 6.70 6.34 6.74
CA LEU A 245 6.65 7.73 6.25
C LEU A 245 7.23 8.72 7.28
N ALA A 246 6.91 8.56 8.57
CA ALA A 246 7.40 9.43 9.63
C ALA A 246 8.94 9.42 9.76
N THR A 247 9.59 8.29 9.46
CA THR A 247 11.08 8.23 9.47
C THR A 247 11.73 9.00 8.32
N ARG A 248 10.97 9.31 7.25
CA ARG A 248 11.48 9.99 6.05
C ARG A 248 11.23 11.50 6.04
N THR A 249 10.27 11.98 6.83
CA THR A 249 9.92 13.41 6.87
C THR A 249 10.76 14.22 7.86
N GLY A 250 11.62 13.57 8.66
CA GLY A 250 12.32 14.22 9.78
C GLY A 250 11.35 14.71 10.87
N PRO A 251 11.84 15.19 12.03
CA PRO A 251 10.98 15.88 12.98
C PRO A 251 10.39 17.13 12.33
N ALA A 252 9.08 17.35 12.50
CA ALA A 252 8.43 18.58 12.06
C ALA A 252 9.16 19.77 12.67
N ALA A 253 9.55 20.75 11.85
CA ALA A 253 10.14 21.99 12.36
C ALA A 253 9.18 22.63 13.38
N PRO A 254 9.68 23.12 14.53
CA PRO A 254 8.83 23.80 15.49
C PRO A 254 8.14 25.00 14.81
N PRO A 255 6.88 25.31 15.16
CA PRO A 255 6.19 26.46 14.62
C PRO A 255 7.02 27.73 14.91
N PRO A 256 7.02 28.73 14.01
CA PRO A 256 7.71 29.99 14.26
C PRO A 256 7.17 30.59 15.56
N SER A 257 8.09 30.98 16.46
CA SER A 257 7.76 31.76 17.64
C SER A 257 7.01 33.02 17.20
N ARG A 258 5.81 33.22 17.76
CA ARG A 258 5.04 34.46 17.61
C ARG A 258 5.69 35.59 18.40
#